data_AF-A0A1F2WBY4-F1
#
_entry.id   AF-A0A1F2WBY4-F1
#
_cell.length_a   1.000
_cell.length_b   1.000
_cell.length_c   1.000
_cell.angle_alpha   90.00
_cell.angle_beta   90.00
_cell.angle_gamma   90.00
#
_symmetry.space_group_name_H-M   'P 1'
#
loop_
_entity.id
_entity.type
_entity.pdbx_description
1 polymer ?
#
loop_
_entity_poly.entity_id
_entity_poly.type
_entity_poly.pdbx_seq_one_letter_code
_entity_poly.pdbx_strand_id
1 'polypeptide(L)'
;MYKYKSYKITKQEISDRSGEIIMMVRPSMLKDLKSIKNIEGATFIYSLWEGYLPDDAMQKMIRFIKKKKMKFFQVHTSGHAEMDTLKKVVKKLKPGKIIPIHITLS
;
A
#
# COMPACT_ATOMS: atom_id res chain seq x y z
N MET A 1 -23.47 -4.68 -12.09
CA MET A 1 -22.90 -5.15 -10.80
C MET A 1 -23.22 -6.60 -10.42
N TYR A 2 -24.08 -7.35 -11.14
CA TYR A 2 -24.55 -8.67 -10.69
C TYR A 2 -23.65 -9.89 -11.00
N LYS A 3 -22.65 -9.76 -11.88
CA LYS A 3 -21.90 -10.91 -12.44
C LYS A 3 -21.02 -11.68 -11.43
N TYR A 4 -20.69 -11.08 -10.29
CA TYR A 4 -19.77 -11.67 -9.32
C TYR A 4 -20.36 -11.85 -7.91
N LYS A 5 -21.69 -11.72 -7.77
CA LYS A 5 -22.35 -11.83 -6.46
C LYS A 5 -22.11 -13.19 -5.79
N SER A 6 -21.98 -14.26 -6.58
CA SER A 6 -21.71 -15.63 -6.11
C SER A 6 -20.28 -15.84 -5.57
N TYR A 7 -19.34 -14.97 -5.92
CA TYR A 7 -17.94 -15.05 -5.49
C TYR A 7 -17.64 -14.09 -4.32
N LYS A 8 -18.68 -13.50 -3.72
CA LYS A 8 -18.53 -12.56 -2.62
C LYS A 8 -18.06 -13.30 -1.37
N ILE A 9 -16.90 -12.94 -0.87
CA ILE A 9 -16.42 -13.34 0.46
C ILE A 9 -16.97 -12.35 1.49
N THR A 10 -17.67 -12.86 2.51
CA THR A 10 -18.24 -12.06 3.59
C THR A 10 -17.24 -11.82 4.73
N LYS A 11 -17.54 -10.86 5.61
CA LYS A 11 -16.72 -10.60 6.81
C LYS A 11 -16.64 -11.81 7.75
N GLN A 12 -17.70 -12.61 7.79
CA GLN A 12 -17.77 -13.82 8.58
C GLN A 12 -16.81 -14.87 7.99
N GLU A 13 -16.86 -15.11 6.68
CA GLU A 13 -15.92 -16.00 6.01
C GLU A 13 -14.46 -15.53 6.17
N ILE A 14 -14.20 -14.22 6.15
CA ILE A 14 -12.86 -13.68 6.46
C ILE A 14 -12.42 -14.05 7.87
N SER A 15 -13.33 -14.00 8.84
CA SER A 15 -13.04 -14.32 10.24
C SER A 15 -12.81 -15.82 10.45
N ASP A 16 -13.55 -16.66 9.72
CA ASP A 16 -13.51 -18.11 9.86
C ASP A 16 -12.32 -18.75 9.12
N ARG A 17 -11.84 -18.10 8.05
CA ARG A 17 -10.76 -18.59 7.19
C ARG A 17 -9.57 -17.63 7.14
N SER A 18 -9.30 -16.92 8.24
CA SER A 18 -8.33 -15.80 8.24
C SER A 18 -6.89 -16.19 7.85
N GLY A 19 -6.51 -17.47 8.00
CA GLY A 19 -5.21 -17.99 7.55
C GLY A 19 -5.10 -18.27 6.05
N GLU A 20 -6.21 -18.25 5.30
CA GLU A 20 -6.27 -18.58 3.88
C GLU A 20 -6.56 -17.37 3.00
N ILE A 21 -6.71 -16.19 3.60
CA ILE A 21 -7.25 -15.01 2.92
C ILE A 21 -6.19 -13.92 2.80
N ILE A 22 -6.00 -13.49 1.56
CA ILE A 22 -5.32 -12.24 1.22
C ILE A 22 -6.39 -11.25 0.78
N MET A 23 -6.35 -10.04 1.33
CA MET A 23 -7.29 -8.98 0.96
C MET A 23 -6.55 -7.68 0.65
N MET A 24 -7.01 -6.96 -0.36
CA MET A 24 -6.61 -5.56 -0.55
C MET A 24 -7.40 -4.67 0.40
N VAL A 25 -6.69 -3.80 1.11
CA VAL A 25 -7.28 -2.88 2.09
C VAL A 25 -7.00 -1.43 1.73
N ARG A 26 -7.97 -0.57 2.00
CA ARG A 26 -7.85 0.89 1.91
C ARG A 26 -8.02 1.49 3.31
N PRO A 27 -7.42 2.65 3.63
CA PRO A 27 -7.62 3.30 4.92
C PRO A 27 -9.09 3.53 5.30
N SER A 28 -9.96 3.79 4.31
CA SER A 28 -11.41 3.93 4.50
C SER A 28 -12.10 2.67 5.03
N MET A 29 -11.50 1.49 4.84
CA MET A 29 -12.03 0.20 5.32
C MET A 29 -11.71 -0.07 6.79
N LEU A 30 -11.07 0.85 7.50
CA LEU A 30 -10.68 0.67 8.90
C LEU A 30 -11.87 0.31 9.81
N LYS A 31 -13.06 0.84 9.54
CA LYS A 31 -14.30 0.48 10.28
C LYS A 31 -14.68 -0.98 10.07
N ASP A 32 -14.54 -1.48 8.84
CA ASP A 32 -14.82 -2.87 8.51
C ASP A 32 -13.79 -3.82 9.11
N LEU A 33 -12.50 -3.48 9.03
CA LEU A 33 -11.42 -4.27 9.63
C LEU A 33 -11.61 -4.45 11.13
N LYS A 34 -12.06 -3.41 11.85
CA LYS A 34 -12.38 -3.51 13.28
C LYS A 34 -13.48 -4.51 13.61
N SER A 35 -14.37 -4.80 12.65
CA SER A 35 -15.49 -5.74 12.84
C SER A 35 -15.15 -7.20 12.53
N ILE A 36 -14.02 -7.45 11.85
CA ILE A 36 -13.57 -8.79 11.49
C ILE A 36 -12.85 -9.39 12.69
N LYS A 37 -13.25 -10.61 13.09
CA LYS A 37 -12.62 -11.35 14.18
C LYS A 37 -11.38 -12.08 13.65
N ASN A 38 -10.50 -12.55 14.54
CA ASN A 38 -9.33 -13.39 14.17
C ASN A 38 -8.31 -12.76 13.20
N ILE A 39 -8.16 -11.43 13.23
CA ILE A 39 -7.13 -10.69 12.48
C ILE A 39 -5.93 -10.27 13.32
N GLU A 40 -5.96 -10.55 14.63
CA GLU A 40 -4.82 -10.28 15.53
C GLU A 40 -3.60 -11.06 15.05
N GLY A 41 -2.42 -10.42 15.01
CA GLY A 41 -1.19 -11.08 14.56
C GLY A 41 -1.08 -11.28 13.04
N ALA A 42 -2.06 -10.85 12.24
CA ALA A 42 -2.02 -10.96 10.80
C ALA A 42 -0.86 -10.17 10.16
N THR A 43 -0.63 -10.40 8.88
CA THR A 43 0.41 -9.68 8.11
C THR A 43 -0.21 -8.53 7.33
N PHE A 44 0.34 -7.33 7.49
CA PHE A 44 0.02 -6.15 6.73
C PHE A 44 1.19 -5.79 5.82
N ILE A 45 0.92 -5.74 4.52
CA ILE A 45 1.90 -5.41 3.48
C ILE A 45 1.57 -4.03 2.93
N TYR A 46 2.48 -3.08 3.12
CA TYR A 46 2.41 -1.75 2.55
C TYR A 46 3.24 -1.69 1.27
N SER A 47 2.55 -1.69 0.13
CA SER A 47 3.18 -1.68 -1.21
C SER A 47 3.15 -0.32 -1.90
N LEU A 48 2.76 0.74 -1.17
CA LEU A 48 2.68 2.10 -1.70
C LEU A 48 3.96 2.89 -1.36
N TRP A 49 4.10 4.08 -1.95
CA TRP A 49 5.22 4.97 -1.66
C TRP A 49 5.26 5.36 -0.17
N GLU A 50 6.45 5.37 0.41
CA GLU A 50 6.67 5.69 1.83
C GLU A 50 6.18 7.10 2.19
N GLY A 51 6.27 8.04 1.26
CA GLY A 51 5.84 9.42 1.46
C GLY A 51 4.34 9.59 1.73
N TYR A 52 3.51 8.57 1.54
CA TYR A 52 2.10 8.57 1.95
C TYR A 52 1.86 8.03 3.37
N LEU A 53 2.89 7.49 4.05
CA LEU A 53 2.77 7.06 5.44
C LEU A 53 2.39 8.19 6.41
N PRO A 54 2.88 9.45 6.26
CA PRO A 54 2.50 10.55 7.12
C PRO A 54 1.02 10.96 7.04
N ASP A 55 0.28 10.55 6.00
CA ASP A 55 -1.12 10.90 5.82
C ASP A 55 -1.98 10.46 7.03
N ASP A 56 -2.89 11.31 7.50
CA ASP A 56 -3.68 11.06 8.71
C ASP A 56 -4.47 9.73 8.65
N ALA A 57 -5.07 9.43 7.49
CA ALA A 57 -5.80 8.19 7.29
C ALA A 57 -4.87 6.96 7.40
N MET A 58 -3.65 7.07 6.87
CA MET A 58 -2.66 6.00 6.93
C MET A 58 -2.14 5.84 8.36
N GLN A 59 -1.86 6.94 9.06
CA GLN A 59 -1.47 6.94 10.48
C GLN A 59 -2.52 6.28 11.37
N LYS A 60 -3.82 6.53 11.14
CA LYS A 60 -4.92 5.83 11.84
C LYS A 60 -4.88 4.32 11.61
N MET A 61 -4.59 3.89 10.39
CA MET A 61 -4.46 2.47 10.05
C MET A 61 -3.19 1.84 10.63
N ILE A 62 -2.04 2.53 10.63
CA ILE A 62 -0.81 2.08 11.30
C ILE A 62 -1.05 1.88 12.81
N ARG A 63 -1.73 2.82 13.48
CA ARG A 63 -2.10 2.66 14.89
C ARG A 63 -2.94 1.42 15.14
N PHE A 64 -3.87 1.12 14.24
CA PHE A 64 -4.68 -0.09 14.32
C PHE A 64 -3.86 -1.37 14.13
N ILE A 65 -2.98 -1.41 13.12
CA ILE A 65 -2.06 -2.52 12.83
C ILE A 65 -1.19 -2.81 14.07
N LYS A 66 -0.60 -1.77 14.67
CA LYS A 66 0.19 -1.89 15.91
C LYS A 66 -0.65 -2.41 17.08
N LYS A 67 -1.86 -1.87 17.27
CA LYS A 67 -2.78 -2.31 18.33
C LYS A 67 -3.16 -3.79 18.19
N LYS A 68 -3.25 -4.28 16.96
CA LYS A 68 -3.58 -5.68 16.61
C LYS A 68 -2.38 -6.61 16.53
N LYS A 69 -1.19 -6.14 16.95
CA LYS A 69 0.08 -6.89 16.91
C LYS A 69 0.37 -7.50 15.53
N MET A 70 -0.10 -6.85 14.47
CA MET A 70 0.10 -7.31 13.10
C MET A 70 1.56 -7.09 12.68
N LYS A 71 2.09 -8.00 11.87
CA LYS A 71 3.40 -7.84 11.24
C LYS A 71 3.30 -6.82 10.11
N PHE A 72 4.15 -5.80 10.12
CA PHE A 72 4.17 -4.76 9.09
C PHE A 72 5.38 -4.98 8.17
N PHE A 73 5.13 -5.12 6.87
CA PHE A 73 6.16 -5.17 5.84
C PHE A 73 5.95 -4.01 4.86
N GLN A 74 7.02 -3.29 4.56
CA GLN A 74 7.03 -2.25 3.54
C GLN A 74 7.78 -2.78 2.31
N VAL A 75 7.08 -2.89 1.19
CA VAL A 75 7.59 -3.45 -0.07
C VAL A 75 7.21 -2.51 -1.21
N HIS A 76 7.94 -1.39 -1.33
CA HIS A 76 7.76 -0.46 -2.43
C HIS A 76 8.92 -0.59 -3.42
N THR A 77 8.60 -0.86 -4.68
CA THR A 77 9.54 -0.70 -5.80
C THR A 77 9.20 0.60 -6.52
N SER A 78 10.15 1.54 -6.59
CA SER A 78 9.95 2.80 -7.32
C SER A 78 9.74 2.50 -8.81
N GLY A 79 8.64 3.02 -9.38
CA GLY A 79 8.44 3.09 -10.83
C GLY A 79 9.17 4.26 -11.49
N HIS A 80 9.75 5.16 -10.68
CA HIS A 80 10.51 6.31 -11.15
C HIS A 80 11.99 5.97 -11.30
N ALA A 81 12.60 6.51 -12.35
CA ALA A 81 14.03 6.45 -12.57
C ALA A 81 14.77 7.12 -11.41
N GLU A 82 15.63 6.38 -10.73
CA GLU A 82 16.54 6.93 -9.73
C GLU A 82 17.52 7.95 -10.36
N MET A 83 18.11 8.79 -9.51
CA MET A 83 19.00 9.87 -9.94
C MET A 83 20.12 9.39 -10.88
N ASP A 84 20.70 8.21 -10.62
CA ASP A 84 21.75 7.65 -11.46
C ASP A 84 21.25 7.23 -12.84
N THR A 85 20.00 6.77 -12.93
CA THR A 85 19.35 6.51 -14.21
C THR A 85 19.12 7.81 -14.99
N LEU A 86 18.66 8.87 -14.31
CA LEU A 86 18.51 10.19 -14.93
C LEU A 86 19.85 10.75 -15.44
N LYS A 87 20.92 10.65 -14.65
CA LYS A 87 22.28 11.06 -15.07
C LYS A 87 22.76 10.28 -16.30
N LYS A 88 22.50 8.97 -16.38
CA LYS A 88 22.82 8.14 -17.55
C LYS A 88 22.08 8.63 -18.81
N VAL A 89 20.80 8.97 -18.68
CA VAL A 89 19.99 9.54 -19.78
C VAL A 89 20.58 10.86 -20.27
N VAL A 90 20.87 11.80 -19.36
CA VAL A 90 21.49 13.09 -19.73
C VAL A 90 22.85 12.90 -20.41
N LYS A 91 23.70 12.03 -19.85
CA LYS A 91 25.03 11.73 -20.43
C LYS A 91 24.94 11.14 -21.83
N LYS A 92 23.94 10.29 -22.08
CA LYS A 92 23.75 9.65 -23.38
C LYS A 92 23.16 10.60 -24.41
N LEU A 93 22.17 11.41 -24.03
CA LEU A 93 21.44 12.29 -24.95
C LEU A 93 22.15 13.63 -25.21
N LYS A 94 23.02 14.09 -24.30
CA LYS A 94 23.72 15.38 -24.39
C LYS A 94 22.82 16.55 -24.82
N PRO A 95 21.67 16.77 -24.15
CA PRO A 95 20.73 17.79 -24.58
C PRO A 95 21.32 19.19 -24.36
N GLY A 96 21.03 20.14 -25.25
CA GLY A 96 21.43 21.55 -25.09
C GLY A 96 20.68 22.28 -23.98
N LYS A 97 19.55 21.74 -23.52
CA LYS A 97 18.74 22.27 -22.40
C LYS A 97 18.00 21.14 -21.71
N ILE A 98 17.87 21.22 -20.38
CA ILE A 98 17.10 20.27 -19.56
C ILE A 98 15.89 21.00 -18.99
N ILE A 99 14.70 20.42 -19.15
CA ILE A 99 13.45 20.90 -18.54
C ILE A 99 12.91 19.77 -17.67
N PRO A 100 13.05 19.85 -16.33
CA PRO A 100 12.53 18.82 -15.45
C PRO A 100 10.99 18.84 -15.43
N ILE A 101 10.36 17.67 -15.57
CA ILE A 101 8.92 17.48 -15.45
C ILE A 101 8.64 16.31 -14.50
N HIS A 102 7.60 16.41 -13.69
CA HIS A 102 7.17 15.36 -12.74
C HIS A 102 8.27 14.88 -11.76
N ILE A 103 9.18 15.79 -11.37
CA ILE A 103 10.15 15.57 -10.29
C ILE A 103 9.79 16.42 -9.07
N THR A 104 10.08 15.93 -7.87
CA THR A 104 10.01 16.72 -6.64
C THR A 104 11.42 17.21 -6.30
N LEU A 105 11.59 18.51 -6.05
CA LEU A 105 12.81 19.06 -5.47
C LEU A 105 12.78 18.75 -3.97
N SER A 106 13.61 17.81 -3.53
CA SER A 106 13.86 17.52 -2.12
C SER A 106 15.13 18.22 -1.66
#